data_AF-A0A066RH87-F1
#
_entry.id   AF-A0A066RH87-F1
#
_cell.length_a   1.000
_cell.length_b   1.000
_cell.length_c   1.000
_cell.angle_alpha   90.00
_cell.angle_beta   90.00
_cell.angle_gamma   90.00
#
_symmetry.space_group_name_H-M   'P 1'
#
loop_
_entity.id
_entity.type
_entity.pdbx_description
1 polymer ?
#
loop_
_entity_poly.entity_id
_entity_poly.type
_entity_poly.pdbx_seq_one_letter_code
_entity_poly.pdbx_strand_id
1 'polypeptide(L)'
;MIISTTFSIVFLSLAYVHLFISSVDIDAITIVLMVLAALPWVFPYLKSLELPGGIKVEMKNVLKKVEQASAEIDGALPTNGFQGVDTSLAFIAQRVEIEKIVRQYQPDLPSSRFALTTRLTKLAKENILQQHLADALLEIVKLGNLASQGQFVHTEEAELILMRSGPLLDKLEQTLSQAMTEEAALAD
;
A
#
# COMPACT_ATOMS: atom_id res chain seq x y z
N MET A 1 14.36 -26.69 0.62
CA MET A 1 14.94 -27.99 1.05
C MET A 1 16.18 -28.35 0.22
N ILE A 2 16.11 -28.32 -1.12
CA ILE A 2 17.20 -28.73 -2.03
C ILE A 2 18.51 -27.95 -1.81
N ILE A 3 18.46 -26.62 -1.62
CA ILE A 3 19.67 -25.77 -1.46
C ILE A 3 20.46 -26.11 -0.20
N SER A 4 19.78 -26.34 0.93
CA SER A 4 20.44 -26.71 2.19
C SER A 4 21.15 -28.06 2.06
N THR A 5 20.56 -28.99 1.31
CA THR A 5 21.16 -30.28 0.98
C THR A 5 22.40 -30.11 0.08
N THR A 6 22.33 -29.26 -0.94
CA THR A 6 23.48 -28.99 -1.82
C THR A 6 24.64 -28.34 -1.07
N PHE A 7 24.38 -27.31 -0.25
CA PHE A 7 25.42 -26.67 0.57
C PHE A 7 26.02 -27.62 1.60
N SER A 8 25.20 -28.45 2.24
CA SER A 8 25.70 -29.46 3.18
C SER A 8 26.61 -30.48 2.49
N ILE A 9 26.25 -30.94 1.29
CA ILE A 9 27.08 -31.87 0.50
C ILE A 9 28.39 -31.21 0.08
N VAL A 10 28.37 -29.94 -0.33
CA VAL A 10 29.58 -29.18 -0.70
C VAL A 10 30.52 -29.00 0.49
N PHE A 11 30.01 -28.60 1.66
CA PHE A 11 30.86 -28.48 2.86
C PHE A 11 31.36 -29.82 3.38
N LEU A 12 30.53 -30.87 3.33
CA LEU A 12 30.92 -32.21 3.78
C LEU A 12 32.00 -32.82 2.86
N SER A 13 31.91 -32.58 1.55
CA SER A 13 32.93 -33.00 0.59
C SER A 13 34.23 -32.21 0.72
N LEU A 14 34.17 -30.89 0.96
CA LEU A 14 35.37 -30.09 1.28
C LEU A 14 36.04 -30.55 2.58
N ALA A 15 35.27 -30.82 3.63
CA ALA A 15 35.79 -31.36 4.89
C ALA A 15 36.42 -32.75 4.68
N TYR A 16 35.81 -33.60 3.85
CA TYR A 16 36.34 -34.92 3.50
C TYR A 16 37.66 -34.81 2.72
N VAL A 17 37.76 -33.93 1.73
CA VAL A 17 38.99 -33.70 0.95
C VAL A 17 40.12 -33.17 1.84
N HIS A 18 39.82 -32.26 2.78
CA HIS A 18 40.81 -31.73 3.72
C HIS A 18 41.35 -32.81 4.69
N LEU A 19 40.53 -33.79 5.08
CA LEU A 19 40.95 -34.89 5.96
C LEU A 19 41.98 -35.83 5.33
N PHE A 20 41.99 -35.97 4.00
CA PHE A 20 42.88 -36.91 3.30
C PHE A 20 44.03 -36.24 2.53
N ILE A 21 43.98 -34.92 2.31
CA ILE A 21 45.02 -34.17 1.62
C ILE A 21 45.47 -33.00 2.51
N SER A 22 46.45 -33.25 3.38
CA SER A 22 47.00 -32.27 4.34
C SER A 22 47.84 -31.14 3.70
N SER A 23 47.84 -30.99 2.38
CA SER A 23 48.60 -29.95 1.64
C SER A 23 47.72 -28.82 1.09
N VAL A 24 46.41 -28.83 1.35
CA VAL A 24 45.51 -27.75 0.92
C VAL A 24 45.26 -26.81 2.09
N ASP A 25 46.00 -25.70 2.11
CA ASP A 25 45.77 -24.59 3.03
C ASP A 25 44.49 -23.83 2.62
N ILE A 26 43.43 -23.98 3.41
CA ILE A 26 42.21 -23.19 3.22
C ILE A 26 42.46 -21.80 3.80
N ASP A 27 43.01 -20.91 2.97
CA ASP A 27 43.23 -19.51 3.32
C ASP A 27 41.89 -18.74 3.41
N ALA A 28 41.89 -17.65 4.19
CA ALA A 28 40.75 -16.75 4.33
C ALA A 28 40.30 -16.21 2.96
N ILE A 29 41.24 -16.00 2.03
CA ILE A 29 40.95 -15.59 0.64
C ILE A 29 40.09 -16.65 -0.07
N THR A 30 40.39 -17.94 0.10
CA THR A 30 39.63 -19.05 -0.50
C THR A 30 38.19 -19.10 0.03
N ILE A 31 38.00 -18.83 1.33
CA ILE A 31 36.66 -18.76 1.95
C ILE A 31 35.87 -17.57 1.39
N VAL A 32 36.49 -16.39 1.30
CA VAL A 32 35.85 -15.18 0.74
C VAL A 32 35.47 -15.38 -0.72
N LEU A 33 36.36 -15.97 -1.54
CA LEU A 33 36.08 -16.29 -2.93
C LEU A 33 34.95 -17.30 -3.08
N MET A 34 34.86 -18.28 -2.17
CA MET A 34 33.76 -19.25 -2.15
C MET A 34 32.42 -18.60 -1.82
N VAL A 35 32.39 -17.68 -0.85
CA VAL A 35 31.18 -16.90 -0.52
C VAL A 35 30.76 -16.02 -1.70
N LEU A 36 31.71 -15.30 -2.32
CA LEU A 36 31.44 -14.48 -3.50
C LEU A 36 30.97 -15.32 -4.69
N ALA A 37 31.53 -16.51 -4.91
CA ALA A 37 31.11 -17.43 -5.96
C ALA A 37 29.71 -18.01 -5.72
N ALA A 38 29.28 -18.11 -4.45
CA ALA A 38 27.93 -18.53 -4.08
C ALA A 38 26.88 -17.41 -4.18
N LEU A 39 27.28 -16.12 -4.15
CA LEU A 39 26.35 -14.98 -4.19
C LEU A 39 25.34 -15.00 -5.36
N PRO A 40 25.73 -15.30 -6.62
CA PRO A 40 24.79 -15.33 -7.75
C PRO A 40 23.63 -16.30 -7.54
N TRP A 41 23.86 -17.37 -6.77
CA TRP A 41 22.88 -18.41 -6.46
C TRP A 41 22.03 -18.06 -5.24
N VAL A 42 22.55 -17.24 -4.32
CA VAL A 42 21.81 -16.73 -3.15
C VAL A 42 20.87 -15.57 -3.53
N PHE A 43 21.27 -14.74 -4.51
CA PHE A 43 20.50 -13.58 -4.99
C PHE A 43 19.02 -13.87 -5.37
N PRO A 44 18.68 -14.95 -6.11
CA PRO A 44 17.27 -15.27 -6.41
C PRO A 44 16.43 -15.59 -5.16
N TYR A 45 17.05 -16.02 -4.06
CA TYR A 45 16.34 -16.28 -2.80
C TYR A 45 16.19 -15.03 -1.92
N LEU A 46 17.07 -14.03 -2.07
CA LEU A 46 16.87 -12.72 -1.45
C LEU A 46 15.61 -12.04 -1.98
N LYS A 47 15.19 -12.32 -3.22
CA LYS A 47 13.90 -11.86 -3.76
C LYS A 47 12.68 -12.48 -3.07
N SER A 48 12.83 -13.67 -2.47
CA SER A 48 11.77 -14.33 -1.68
C SER A 48 11.71 -13.82 -0.24
N LEU A 49 12.77 -13.14 0.24
CA LEU A 49 12.72 -12.27 1.40
C LEU A 49 12.19 -10.91 0.95
N GLU A 50 10.94 -10.88 0.49
CA GLU A 50 10.21 -9.62 0.36
C GLU A 50 10.11 -9.04 1.77
N LEU A 51 11.02 -8.12 2.10
CA LEU A 51 11.12 -7.47 3.40
C LEU A 51 9.73 -6.97 3.83
N PRO A 52 9.32 -7.19 5.10
CA PRO A 52 8.10 -6.59 5.64
C PRO A 52 8.25 -5.07 5.59
N GLY A 53 7.72 -4.43 4.55
CA GLY A 53 7.92 -3.00 4.26
C GLY A 53 8.14 -2.63 2.78
N GLY A 54 8.11 -3.58 1.85
CA GLY A 54 8.12 -3.26 0.41
C GLY A 54 6.82 -2.58 -0.06
N ILE A 55 6.90 -1.74 -1.11
CA ILE A 55 5.75 -0.99 -1.71
C ILE A 55 4.56 -1.91 -2.02
N LYS A 56 4.80 -3.15 -2.46
CA LYS A 56 3.75 -4.15 -2.71
C LYS A 56 2.96 -4.52 -1.44
N VAL A 57 3.65 -4.67 -0.32
CA VAL A 57 3.02 -4.98 0.98
C VAL A 57 2.18 -3.81 1.45
N GLU A 58 2.67 -2.57 1.27
CA GLU A 58 1.89 -1.37 1.55
C GLU A 58 0.62 -1.32 0.69
N MET A 59 0.72 -1.55 -0.62
CA MET A 59 -0.44 -1.53 -1.52
C MET A 59 -1.48 -2.61 -1.15
N LYS A 60 -1.04 -3.82 -0.79
CA LYS A 60 -1.92 -4.89 -0.32
C LYS A 60 -2.63 -4.53 0.99
N ASN A 61 -1.95 -3.82 1.89
CA ASN A 61 -2.56 -3.32 3.13
C ASN A 61 -3.59 -2.23 2.84
N VAL A 62 -3.32 -1.33 1.89
CA VAL A 62 -4.29 -0.32 1.44
C VAL A 62 -5.51 -1.00 0.82
N LEU A 63 -5.30 -1.96 -0.07
CA LEU A 63 -6.37 -2.75 -0.69
C LEU A 63 -7.27 -3.38 0.37
N LYS A 64 -6.69 -4.00 1.40
CA LYS A 64 -7.45 -4.60 2.49
C LYS A 64 -8.31 -3.59 3.25
N LYS A 65 -7.79 -2.38 3.53
CA LYS A 65 -8.57 -1.32 4.19
C LYS A 65 -9.73 -0.85 3.32
N VAL A 66 -9.50 -0.70 2.01
CA VAL A 66 -10.52 -0.31 1.04
C VAL A 66 -11.58 -1.40 0.90
N GLU A 67 -11.19 -2.66 0.83
CA GLU A 67 -12.11 -3.81 0.82
C GLU A 67 -12.98 -3.86 2.08
N GLN A 68 -12.37 -3.68 3.26
CA GLN A 68 -13.10 -3.67 4.53
C GLN A 68 -14.11 -2.53 4.56
N ALA A 69 -13.69 -1.31 4.24
CA ALA A 69 -14.59 -0.15 4.23
C ALA A 69 -15.69 -0.28 3.17
N SER A 70 -15.40 -0.90 2.02
CA SER A 70 -16.38 -1.11 0.95
C SER A 70 -17.36 -2.23 1.29
N ALA A 71 -16.93 -3.27 2.00
CA ALA A 71 -17.78 -4.40 2.39
C ALA A 71 -18.84 -3.99 3.42
N GLU A 72 -18.57 -2.97 4.22
CA GLU A 72 -19.51 -2.40 5.19
C GLU A 72 -20.58 -1.50 4.54
N ILE A 73 -20.45 -1.23 3.23
CA ILE A 73 -21.44 -0.48 2.45
C ILE A 73 -22.37 -1.48 1.76
N ASP A 74 -23.59 -1.60 2.26
CA ASP A 74 -24.61 -2.50 1.73
C ASP A 74 -24.87 -2.24 0.23
N GLY A 75 -24.75 -3.30 -0.59
CA GLY A 75 -24.99 -3.21 -2.04
C GLY A 75 -23.88 -2.54 -2.85
N ALA A 76 -22.70 -2.30 -2.26
CA ALA A 76 -21.54 -1.75 -2.96
C ALA A 76 -21.12 -2.62 -4.14
N LEU A 77 -21.37 -2.14 -5.35
CA LEU A 77 -20.85 -2.74 -6.57
C LEU A 77 -19.53 -2.07 -6.95
N PRO A 78 -18.52 -2.85 -7.36
CA PRO A 78 -17.30 -2.29 -7.93
C PRO A 78 -17.65 -1.38 -9.11
N THR A 79 -17.05 -0.19 -9.13
CA THR A 79 -17.26 0.80 -10.18
C THR A 79 -16.08 0.77 -11.15
N ASN A 80 -16.35 0.52 -12.43
CA ASN A 80 -15.31 0.47 -13.48
C ASN A 80 -14.92 1.85 -14.02
N GLY A 81 -15.13 2.93 -13.25
CA GLY A 81 -14.97 4.32 -13.72
C GLY A 81 -13.57 4.66 -14.23
N PHE A 82 -12.56 3.87 -13.87
CA PHE A 82 -11.16 4.08 -14.24
C PHE A 82 -10.57 2.93 -15.07
N GLN A 83 -11.40 2.02 -15.60
CA GLN A 83 -10.90 0.89 -16.39
C GLN A 83 -10.23 1.40 -17.68
N GLY A 84 -8.97 1.02 -17.88
CA GLY A 84 -8.17 1.45 -19.05
C GLY A 84 -7.60 2.88 -18.95
N VAL A 85 -7.77 3.55 -17.80
CA VAL A 85 -7.12 4.83 -17.51
C VAL A 85 -5.79 4.58 -16.80
N ASP A 86 -4.80 5.45 -17.03
CA ASP A 86 -3.56 5.43 -16.25
C ASP A 86 -3.86 5.52 -14.75
N THR A 87 -3.37 4.56 -13.96
CA THR A 87 -3.74 4.47 -12.55
C THR A 87 -3.21 5.65 -11.73
N SER A 88 -2.06 6.23 -12.08
CA SER A 88 -1.56 7.45 -11.42
C SER A 88 -2.54 8.60 -11.63
N LEU A 89 -3.00 8.81 -12.87
CA LEU A 89 -3.99 9.83 -13.18
C LEU A 89 -5.33 9.58 -12.47
N ALA A 90 -5.78 8.33 -12.40
CA ALA A 90 -7.00 7.95 -11.71
C ALA A 90 -6.93 8.26 -10.20
N PHE A 91 -5.82 7.96 -9.53
CA PHE A 91 -5.64 8.31 -8.11
C PHE A 91 -5.54 9.82 -7.88
N ILE A 92 -4.94 10.58 -8.79
CA ILE A 92 -4.94 12.04 -8.73
C ILE A 92 -6.38 12.56 -8.83
N ALA A 93 -7.13 12.10 -9.84
CA ALA A 93 -8.53 12.48 -10.03
C ALA A 93 -9.38 12.15 -8.80
N GLN A 94 -9.19 10.97 -8.23
CA GLN A 94 -9.93 10.54 -7.06
C GLN A 94 -9.61 11.36 -5.81
N ARG A 95 -8.33 11.70 -5.58
CA ARG A 95 -7.94 12.64 -4.52
C ARG A 95 -8.63 13.98 -4.69
N VAL A 96 -8.72 14.50 -5.92
CA VAL A 96 -9.41 15.77 -6.22
C VAL A 96 -10.91 15.67 -5.92
N GLU A 97 -11.56 14.57 -6.28
CA GLU A 97 -13.00 14.40 -6.02
C GLU A 97 -13.28 14.32 -4.51
N ILE A 98 -12.48 13.57 -3.75
CA ILE A 98 -12.56 13.55 -2.28
C ILE A 98 -12.36 14.96 -1.71
N GLU A 99 -11.39 15.70 -2.23
CA GLU A 99 -11.13 17.07 -1.80
C GLU A 99 -12.32 17.99 -2.05
N LYS A 100 -12.96 17.88 -3.22
CA LYS A 100 -14.14 18.65 -3.60
C LYS A 100 -15.32 18.35 -2.67
N ILE A 101 -15.63 17.07 -2.43
CA ILE A 101 -16.72 16.65 -1.54
C ILE A 101 -16.49 17.18 -0.12
N VAL A 102 -15.30 16.98 0.45
CA VAL A 102 -14.98 17.44 1.81
C VAL A 102 -15.00 18.97 1.94
N ARG A 103 -14.60 19.69 0.88
CA ARG A 103 -14.62 21.16 0.86
C ARG A 103 -16.04 21.73 0.80
N GLN A 104 -16.96 21.04 0.15
CA GLN A 104 -18.37 21.43 0.12
C GLN A 104 -19.00 21.40 1.51
N TYR A 105 -18.61 20.42 2.34
CA TYR A 105 -19.06 20.30 3.74
C TYR A 105 -18.40 21.33 4.68
N GLN A 106 -17.12 21.64 4.47
CA GLN A 106 -16.34 22.56 5.32
C GLN A 106 -15.79 23.75 4.53
N PRO A 107 -16.67 24.67 4.05
CA PRO A 107 -16.23 25.82 3.26
C PRO A 107 -15.38 26.80 4.07
N ASP A 108 -15.65 26.91 5.37
CA ASP A 108 -15.06 27.94 6.26
C ASP A 108 -13.60 27.66 6.65
N LEU A 109 -13.12 26.43 6.43
CA LEU A 109 -11.74 26.10 6.72
C LEU A 109 -10.84 26.64 5.58
N PRO A 110 -9.87 27.54 5.87
CA PRO A 110 -8.99 28.08 4.85
C PRO A 110 -8.18 26.99 4.15
N SER A 111 -8.15 27.05 2.82
CA SER A 111 -7.55 26.03 1.94
C SER A 111 -6.05 25.80 2.18
N SER A 112 -5.32 26.79 2.70
CA SER A 112 -3.88 26.74 2.93
C SER A 112 -3.47 26.19 4.30
N ARG A 113 -4.38 26.14 5.29
CA ARG A 113 -4.04 25.75 6.68
C ARG A 113 -4.35 24.30 7.04
N PHE A 114 -5.24 23.63 6.30
CA PHE A 114 -5.60 22.25 6.59
C PHE A 114 -5.48 21.38 5.34
N ALA A 115 -4.52 20.44 5.36
CA ALA A 115 -4.42 19.41 4.35
C ALA A 115 -5.68 18.52 4.37
N LEU A 116 -6.06 17.97 3.22
CA LEU A 116 -7.22 17.07 3.08
C LEU A 116 -7.22 15.95 4.14
N THR A 117 -6.03 15.41 4.43
CA THR A 117 -5.78 14.43 5.50
C THR A 117 -6.30 14.92 6.85
N THR A 118 -6.00 16.16 7.23
CA THR A 118 -6.41 16.73 8.53
C THR A 118 -7.92 16.89 8.62
N ARG A 119 -8.59 17.24 7.51
CA ARG A 119 -10.05 17.34 7.47
C ARG A 119 -10.71 15.97 7.66
N LEU A 120 -10.23 14.95 6.94
CA LEU A 120 -10.73 13.58 7.08
C LEU A 120 -10.52 13.03 8.50
N THR A 121 -9.33 13.27 9.09
CA THR A 121 -9.07 12.87 10.49
C THR A 121 -9.97 13.62 11.47
N LYS A 122 -10.26 14.90 11.23
CA LYS A 122 -11.18 15.68 12.07
C LYS A 122 -12.61 15.11 12.00
N LEU A 123 -13.10 14.85 10.79
CA LEU A 123 -14.44 14.28 10.57
C LEU A 123 -14.60 12.90 11.24
N ALA A 124 -13.55 12.07 11.20
CA ALA A 124 -13.53 10.79 11.91
C ALA A 124 -13.55 10.99 13.44
N LYS A 125 -12.74 11.93 13.95
CA LYS A 125 -12.67 12.25 15.39
C LYS A 125 -14.00 12.79 15.94
N GLU A 126 -14.73 13.54 15.12
CA GLU A 126 -16.06 14.09 15.45
C GLU A 126 -17.19 13.06 15.26
N ASN A 127 -16.87 11.81 14.89
CA ASN A 127 -17.81 10.73 14.58
C ASN A 127 -18.78 11.04 13.43
N ILE A 128 -18.48 12.03 12.60
CA ILE A 128 -19.24 12.34 11.38
C ILE A 128 -18.96 11.25 10.34
N LEU A 129 -17.69 10.86 10.19
CA LEU A 129 -17.29 9.72 9.37
C LEU A 129 -16.95 8.52 10.23
N GLN A 130 -17.35 7.34 9.77
CA GLN A 130 -16.91 6.10 10.39
C GLN A 130 -15.39 5.92 10.21
N GLN A 131 -14.72 5.39 11.23
CA GLN A 131 -13.26 5.30 11.28
C GLN A 131 -12.66 4.50 10.11
N HIS A 132 -13.25 3.35 9.77
CA HIS A 132 -12.79 2.51 8.66
C HIS A 132 -12.90 3.23 7.30
N LEU A 133 -13.98 4.00 7.08
CA LEU A 133 -14.18 4.80 5.87
C LEU A 133 -13.13 5.92 5.78
N ALA A 134 -12.92 6.63 6.88
CA ALA A 134 -11.90 7.67 6.93
C ALA A 134 -10.50 7.12 6.68
N ASP A 135 -10.15 5.98 7.28
CA ASP A 135 -8.85 5.32 7.08
C ASP A 135 -8.65 4.89 5.62
N ALA A 136 -9.67 4.32 4.98
CA ALA A 136 -9.61 3.96 3.56
C ALA A 136 -9.43 5.18 2.64
N LEU A 137 -10.20 6.25 2.88
CA LEU A 137 -10.09 7.50 2.13
C LEU A 137 -8.71 8.16 2.32
N LEU A 138 -8.17 8.12 3.53
CA LEU A 138 -6.83 8.63 3.83
C LEU A 138 -5.75 7.90 3.02
N GLU A 139 -5.82 6.58 2.90
CA GLU A 139 -4.86 5.84 2.08
C GLU A 139 -5.00 6.18 0.59
N ILE A 140 -6.23 6.31 0.06
CA ILE A 140 -6.47 6.73 -1.33
C ILE A 140 -5.88 8.13 -1.57
N VAL A 141 -6.04 9.06 -0.62
CA VAL A 141 -5.45 10.41 -0.69
C VAL A 141 -3.92 10.37 -0.67
N LYS A 142 -3.30 9.50 0.13
CA LYS A 142 -1.84 9.33 0.13
C LYS A 142 -1.34 8.80 -1.21
N LEU A 143 -2.02 7.79 -1.78
CA LEU A 143 -1.71 7.24 -3.10
C LEU A 143 -1.83 8.31 -4.20
N GLY A 144 -2.90 9.11 -4.19
CA GLY A 144 -3.05 10.25 -5.10
C GLY A 144 -1.97 11.34 -4.94
N ASN A 145 -1.48 11.54 -3.72
CA ASN A 145 -0.37 12.46 -3.47
C ASN A 145 0.98 11.93 -3.96
N LEU A 146 1.22 10.62 -3.83
CA LEU A 146 2.40 9.98 -4.43
C LEU A 146 2.34 10.05 -5.96
N ALA A 147 1.16 9.84 -6.54
CA ALA A 147 0.92 9.94 -7.98
C ALA A 147 1.20 11.34 -8.53
N SER A 148 0.74 12.40 -7.84
CA SER A 148 1.03 13.77 -8.27
C SER A 148 2.52 14.15 -8.19
N GLN A 149 3.28 13.47 -7.34
CA GLN A 149 4.74 13.64 -7.20
C GLN A 149 5.55 12.73 -8.13
N GLY A 150 4.90 11.87 -8.93
CA GLY A 150 5.57 10.90 -9.80
C GLY A 150 6.24 9.73 -9.08
N GLN A 151 5.88 9.49 -7.81
CA GLN A 151 6.41 8.40 -6.97
C GLN A 151 5.50 7.16 -6.95
N PHE A 152 4.42 7.17 -7.72
CA PHE A 152 3.43 6.11 -7.74
C PHE A 152 3.89 4.89 -8.53
N VAL A 153 3.54 3.71 -8.04
CA VAL A 153 3.90 2.44 -8.67
C VAL A 153 2.64 1.74 -9.15
N HIS A 154 2.56 1.53 -10.47
CA HIS A 154 1.49 0.77 -11.09
C HIS A 154 1.55 -0.70 -10.66
N THR A 155 0.44 -1.19 -10.10
CA THR A 155 0.31 -2.55 -9.55
C THR A 155 -1.11 -3.06 -9.79
N GLU A 156 -1.32 -4.36 -9.75
CA GLU A 156 -2.67 -4.96 -9.84
C GLU A 156 -3.55 -4.52 -8.66
N GLU A 157 -2.95 -4.42 -7.46
CA GLU A 157 -3.64 -3.96 -6.27
C GLU A 157 -4.14 -2.51 -6.41
N ALA A 158 -3.38 -1.64 -7.10
CA ALA A 158 -3.79 -0.28 -7.40
C ALA A 158 -5.06 -0.22 -8.27
N GLU A 159 -5.18 -1.09 -9.28
CA GLU A 159 -6.38 -1.18 -10.11
C GLU A 159 -7.59 -1.67 -9.30
N LEU A 160 -7.39 -2.67 -8.43
CA LEU A 160 -8.44 -3.18 -7.55
C LEU A 160 -8.90 -2.16 -6.50
N ILE A 161 -7.98 -1.34 -5.97
CA ILE A 161 -8.33 -0.22 -5.08
C ILE A 161 -9.25 0.76 -5.82
N LEU A 162 -8.90 1.18 -7.04
CA LEU A 162 -9.70 2.10 -7.83
C LEU A 162 -11.10 1.51 -8.12
N MET A 163 -11.16 0.23 -8.49
CA MET A 163 -12.42 -0.46 -8.76
C MET A 163 -13.37 -0.47 -7.54
N ARG A 164 -12.83 -0.61 -6.33
CA ARG A 164 -13.63 -0.69 -5.08
C ARG A 164 -13.83 0.63 -4.36
N SER A 165 -13.14 1.68 -4.80
CA SER A 165 -13.19 2.99 -4.16
C SER A 165 -14.46 3.79 -4.47
N GLY A 166 -15.16 3.51 -5.58
CA GLY A 166 -16.36 4.24 -6.00
C GLY A 166 -17.43 4.35 -4.91
N PRO A 167 -17.91 3.22 -4.35
CA PRO A 167 -18.88 3.22 -3.25
C PRO A 167 -18.44 4.00 -2.01
N LEU A 168 -17.12 4.11 -1.75
CA LEU A 168 -16.60 4.90 -0.63
C LEU A 168 -16.84 6.40 -0.84
N LEU A 169 -16.73 6.88 -2.08
CA LEU A 169 -17.00 8.29 -2.42
C LEU A 169 -18.48 8.60 -2.30
N ASP A 170 -19.34 7.72 -2.82
CA ASP A 170 -20.80 7.87 -2.70
C ASP A 170 -21.22 7.92 -1.23
N LYS A 171 -20.65 7.03 -0.41
CA LYS A 171 -20.91 7.00 1.04
C LYS A 171 -20.40 8.26 1.74
N LEU A 172 -19.22 8.77 1.36
CA LEU A 172 -18.68 10.03 1.87
C LEU A 172 -19.63 11.18 1.56
N GLU A 173 -20.06 11.33 0.31
CA GLU A 173 -20.98 12.39 -0.11
C GLU A 173 -22.32 12.30 0.62
N GLN A 174 -22.90 11.11 0.71
CA GLN A 174 -24.14 10.87 1.44
C GLN A 174 -24.02 11.28 2.92
N THR A 175 -22.96 10.84 3.59
CA THR A 175 -22.76 11.08 5.03
C THR A 175 -22.58 12.56 5.32
N LEU A 176 -21.78 13.27 4.51
CA LEU A 176 -21.58 14.70 4.70
C LEU A 176 -22.84 15.52 4.35
N SER A 177 -23.58 15.13 3.31
CA SER A 177 -24.84 15.81 2.95
C SER A 177 -25.89 15.67 4.06
N GLN A 178 -25.98 14.50 4.70
CA GLN A 178 -26.85 14.27 5.85
C GLN A 178 -26.44 15.16 7.04
N ALA A 179 -25.14 15.19 7.38
CA ALA A 179 -24.63 16.02 8.44
C ALA A 179 -24.91 17.52 8.23
N MET A 180 -24.83 18.04 6.99
CA MET A 180 -25.21 19.44 6.68
C MET A 180 -26.68 19.70 6.96
N THR A 181 -27.54 18.74 6.62
CA THR A 181 -28.99 18.87 6.79
C THR A 181 -29.35 18.87 8.28
N GLU A 182 -28.70 18.02 9.08
CA GLU A 182 -28.88 17.96 10.53
C GLU A 182 -28.40 19.25 11.23
N GLU A 183 -27.24 19.78 10.82
CA GLU A 183 -26.70 21.03 11.37
C GLU A 183 -27.60 22.24 11.05
N ALA A 184 -28.18 22.28 9.85
CA ALA A 184 -29.16 23.30 9.47
C ALA A 184 -30.47 23.19 10.28
N ALA A 185 -30.96 21.97 10.52
CA ALA A 185 -32.20 21.74 11.27
C ALA A 185 -32.10 22.07 12.77
N LEU A 186 -30.89 22.15 13.33
CA LEU A 186 -30.64 22.56 14.72
C LEU A 186 -30.46 24.08 14.89
N ALA A 187 -30.28 24.81 13.79
CA ALA A 187 -30.09 26.25 13.78
C ALA A 187 -31.42 27.04 13.61
N ASP A 188 -32.49 26.36 13.22
CA ASP A 188 -33.87 26.86 13.11
C ASP A 188 -34.68 26.58 14.39
#